data_AF-F2LR65-F1
#
_entry.id   AF-F2LR65-F1
#
_cell.length_a   1.000
_cell.length_b   1.000
_cell.length_c   1.000
_cell.angle_alpha   90.00
_cell.angle_beta   90.00
_cell.angle_gamma   90.00
#
_symmetry.space_group_name_H-M   'P 1'
#
loop_
_entity.id
_entity.type
_entity.pdbx_description
1 polymer ?
#
loop_
_entity_poly.entity_id
_entity_poly.type
_entity_poly.pdbx_seq_one_letter_code
_entity_poly.pdbx_strand_id
1 'polypeptide(L)'
;MLHDLVAQYGPLIVFVNVLAAALGLPVPAMPTLVLFGAMATMHPDMIGIQLVPVLLLSVLAAVIGDSAWYLAGRRFGGRTLKTICRLSLSRDSCVKKTEQFFGRWGVRVLAIARFVPGLSLVSVPMAGALGTNYRTFIGYDALGALLWAAVGLLIGLLFAAQIDWLFSSASQFGQVALVLIGALLVLYMSMRWNRRRALLRQLASARIDVDELDRLLHADPARLPVIIDVRTVEHRRLDPFSIPGALFFDERHVRELSQRYPLSQKFVIYCSCPNEVSAALMAKRLADFGFTDALALRGGLDAWRDTGRQVEGATPVEPAPVTPAPKAA
;
A
#
# COMPACT_ATOMS: atom_id res chain seq x y z
N MET A 1 29.18 4.65 34.59
CA MET A 1 28.11 5.68 34.53
C MET A 1 27.49 5.81 33.14
N LEU A 2 28.14 6.37 32.10
CA LEU A 2 27.55 6.35 30.73
C LEU A 2 27.49 4.92 30.15
N HIS A 3 28.47 4.08 30.52
CA HIS A 3 28.59 2.68 30.12
C HIS A 3 27.45 1.79 30.65
N ASP A 4 27.07 1.94 31.92
CA ASP A 4 25.96 1.20 32.53
C ASP A 4 24.62 1.65 31.94
N LEU A 5 24.50 2.94 31.60
CA LEU A 5 23.30 3.49 30.97
C LEU A 5 23.12 2.93 29.54
N VAL A 6 24.16 2.87 28.72
CA VAL A 6 24.04 2.32 27.35
C VAL A 6 23.79 0.81 27.37
N ALA A 7 24.41 0.07 28.28
CA ALA A 7 24.20 -1.37 28.41
C ALA A 7 22.80 -1.72 28.95
N GLN A 8 22.24 -0.88 29.83
CA GLN A 8 20.93 -1.13 30.44
C GLN A 8 19.76 -0.56 29.60
N TYR A 9 19.97 0.58 28.94
CA TYR A 9 18.93 1.25 28.13
C TYR A 9 19.05 0.94 26.64
N GLY A 10 20.14 0.38 26.13
CA GLY A 10 20.33 0.05 24.72
C GLY A 10 19.21 -0.83 24.14
N PRO A 11 18.90 -2.00 24.75
CA PRO A 11 17.79 -2.84 24.31
C PRO A 11 16.43 -2.16 24.43
N LEU A 12 16.22 -1.34 25.45
CA LEU A 12 14.98 -0.59 25.66
C LEU A 12 14.79 0.50 24.60
N ILE A 13 15.86 1.22 24.22
CA ILE A 13 15.82 2.23 23.17
C ILE A 13 15.46 1.57 21.84
N VAL A 14 16.07 0.42 21.52
CA VAL A 14 15.72 -0.33 20.30
C VAL A 14 14.25 -0.76 20.34
N PHE A 15 13.79 -1.32 21.46
CA PHE A 15 12.40 -1.73 21.65
C PHE A 15 11.42 -0.56 21.41
N VAL A 16 11.62 0.57 22.08
CA VAL A 16 10.75 1.75 21.95
C VAL A 16 10.77 2.30 20.53
N ASN A 17 11.94 2.35 19.89
CA ASN A 17 12.08 2.86 18.54
C ASN A 17 11.39 1.95 17.49
N VAL A 18 11.57 0.63 17.61
CA VAL A 18 10.90 -0.35 16.73
C VAL A 18 9.38 -0.32 16.97
N LEU A 19 8.94 -0.20 18.22
CA LEU A 19 7.52 -0.08 18.55
C LEU A 19 6.92 1.20 17.95
N ALA A 20 7.59 2.34 18.11
CA ALA A 20 7.17 3.61 17.52
C ALA A 20 7.07 3.51 15.99
N ALA A 21 8.05 2.89 15.32
CA ALA A 21 8.00 2.65 13.88
C ALA A 21 6.83 1.74 13.48
N ALA A 22 6.58 0.64 14.21
CA ALA A 22 5.47 -0.27 13.96
C ALA A 22 4.11 0.41 14.17
N LEU A 23 4.01 1.35 15.11
CA LEU A 23 2.83 2.20 15.30
C LEU A 23 2.66 3.28 14.22
N GLY A 24 3.62 3.42 13.30
CA GLY A 24 3.55 4.33 12.16
C GLY A 24 4.23 5.69 12.37
N LEU A 25 5.01 5.86 13.45
CA LEU A 25 5.83 7.06 13.62
C LEU A 25 7.01 7.05 12.63
N PRO A 26 7.39 8.19 12.04
CA PRO A 26 8.48 8.28 11.07
C PRO A 26 9.84 8.27 11.78
N VAL A 27 10.15 7.19 12.50
CA VAL A 27 11.42 7.01 13.23
C VAL A 27 12.35 6.03 12.50
N PRO A 28 13.68 6.24 12.56
CA PRO A 28 14.64 5.44 11.81
C PRO A 28 14.94 4.10 12.50
N ALA A 29 14.00 3.16 12.49
CA ALA A 29 14.17 1.86 13.16
C ALA A 29 15.27 0.98 12.55
N MET A 30 15.36 0.90 11.21
CA MET A 30 16.43 0.15 10.52
C MET A 30 17.84 0.70 10.86
N PRO A 31 18.12 2.01 10.72
CA PRO A 31 19.41 2.57 11.12
C PRO A 31 19.81 2.28 12.56
N THR A 32 18.85 2.30 13.50
CA THR A 32 19.12 1.96 14.90
C THR A 32 19.56 0.51 15.08
N LEU A 33 18.94 -0.44 14.36
CA LEU A 33 19.37 -1.85 14.40
C LEU A 33 20.76 -2.05 13.77
N VAL A 34 21.02 -1.40 12.64
CA VAL A 34 22.35 -1.43 12.01
C VAL A 34 23.42 -0.87 12.94
N LEU A 35 23.15 0.26 13.61
CA LEU A 35 24.07 0.86 14.57
C LEU A 35 24.31 -0.07 15.76
N PHE A 36 23.26 -0.69 16.30
CA PHE A 36 23.39 -1.64 17.41
C PHE A 36 24.25 -2.86 17.00
N GLY A 37 24.05 -3.38 15.78
CA GLY A 37 24.86 -4.45 15.23
C GLY A 37 26.34 -4.08 15.08
N ALA A 38 26.64 -2.87 14.58
CA ALA A 38 28.01 -2.39 14.45
C ALA A 38 28.70 -2.23 15.81
N MET A 39 27.99 -1.66 16.79
CA MET A 39 28.46 -1.52 18.17
C MET A 39 28.71 -2.87 18.85
N ALA A 40 27.94 -3.91 18.50
CA ALA A 40 28.15 -5.26 19.01
C ALA A 40 29.51 -5.84 18.58
N THR A 41 29.97 -5.53 17.37
CA THR A 41 31.29 -5.93 16.88
C THR A 41 32.42 -5.12 17.52
N MET A 42 32.21 -3.82 17.73
CA MET A 42 33.22 -2.92 18.34
C MET A 42 33.40 -3.13 19.84
N HIS A 43 32.36 -3.59 20.53
CA HIS A 43 32.36 -3.85 21.97
C HIS A 43 31.77 -5.24 22.29
N PRO A 44 32.48 -6.33 21.94
CA PRO A 44 31.98 -7.70 22.03
C PRO A 44 31.54 -8.09 23.45
N ASP A 45 32.33 -7.69 24.45
CA ASP A 45 32.13 -8.09 25.85
C ASP A 45 30.89 -7.43 26.50
N MET A 46 30.36 -6.36 25.90
CA MET A 46 29.24 -5.60 26.48
C MET A 46 27.96 -5.67 25.64
N ILE A 47 28.11 -5.52 24.31
CA ILE A 47 26.97 -5.36 23.39
C ILE A 47 26.73 -6.64 22.59
N GLY A 48 27.78 -7.45 22.35
CA GLY A 48 27.67 -8.75 21.67
C GLY A 48 26.69 -9.70 22.37
N ILE A 49 26.72 -9.77 23.70
CA ILE A 49 25.81 -10.59 24.52
C ILE A 49 24.34 -10.15 24.36
N GLN A 50 24.11 -8.88 24.02
CA GLN A 50 22.77 -8.29 23.93
C GLN A 50 22.12 -8.45 22.55
N LEU A 51 22.82 -9.02 21.55
CA LEU A 51 22.29 -9.22 20.20
C LEU A 51 21.00 -10.04 20.18
N VAL A 52 20.98 -11.15 20.92
CA VAL A 52 19.80 -12.03 21.00
C VAL A 52 18.63 -11.33 21.72
N PRO A 53 18.82 -10.74 22.93
CA PRO A 53 17.79 -9.93 23.56
C PRO A 53 17.23 -8.82 22.66
N VAL A 54 18.09 -8.08 21.96
CA VAL A 54 17.67 -6.99 21.07
C VAL A 54 16.87 -7.51 19.88
N LEU A 55 17.30 -8.62 19.28
CA LEU A 55 16.54 -9.26 18.20
C LEU A 55 15.14 -9.65 18.69
N LEU A 56 15.04 -10.34 19.83
CA LEU A 56 13.76 -10.78 20.38
C LEU A 56 12.85 -9.61 20.78
N LEU A 57 13.41 -8.57 21.42
CA LEU A 57 12.68 -7.36 21.78
C LEU A 57 12.20 -6.59 20.55
N SER A 58 13.00 -6.54 19.48
CA SER A 58 12.60 -5.92 18.21
C SER A 58 11.43 -6.66 17.57
N VAL A 59 11.46 -8.00 17.57
CA VAL A 59 10.34 -8.83 17.10
C VAL A 59 9.10 -8.59 17.95
N LEU A 60 9.24 -8.58 19.28
CA LEU A 60 8.12 -8.34 20.20
C LEU A 60 7.50 -6.95 20.00
N ALA A 61 8.33 -5.91 19.90
CA ALA A 61 7.90 -4.54 19.64
C ALA A 61 7.10 -4.43 18.33
N ALA A 62 7.62 -5.03 17.26
CA ALA A 62 6.97 -5.04 15.96
C ALA A 62 5.62 -5.77 16.03
N VAL A 63 5.59 -6.97 16.62
CA VAL A 63 4.37 -7.75 16.79
C VAL A 63 3.32 -6.99 17.59
N ILE A 64 3.69 -6.27 18.66
CA ILE A 64 2.75 -5.46 19.46
C ILE A 64 2.12 -4.35 18.60
N GLY A 65 2.94 -3.57 17.90
CA GLY A 65 2.46 -2.48 17.03
C GLY A 65 1.58 -2.99 15.88
N ASP A 66 2.02 -4.06 15.22
CA ASP A 66 1.30 -4.65 14.10
C ASP A 66 0.01 -5.36 14.53
N SER A 67 -0.02 -5.92 15.75
CA SER A 67 -1.25 -6.48 16.33
C SER A 67 -2.29 -5.40 16.59
N ALA A 68 -1.89 -4.20 17.02
CA ALA A 68 -2.81 -3.08 17.18
C ALA A 68 -3.43 -2.68 15.83
N TRP A 69 -2.62 -2.59 14.77
CA TRP A 69 -3.10 -2.31 13.41
C TRP A 69 -3.97 -3.42 12.83
N TYR A 70 -3.62 -4.69 13.05
CA TYR A 70 -4.42 -5.83 12.65
C TYR A 70 -5.79 -5.81 13.33
N LEU A 71 -5.85 -5.55 14.63
CA LEU A 71 -7.11 -5.45 15.38
C LEU A 71 -7.95 -4.25 14.90
N ALA A 72 -7.31 -3.11 14.65
CA ALA A 72 -7.98 -1.96 14.05
C ALA A 72 -8.55 -2.28 12.66
N GLY A 73 -7.79 -3.00 11.83
CA GLY A 73 -8.24 -3.51 10.53
C GLY A 73 -9.42 -4.46 10.67
N ARG A 74 -9.38 -5.39 11.64
CA ARG A 74 -10.44 -6.37 11.89
C ARG A 74 -11.72 -5.74 12.46
N ARG A 75 -11.60 -4.70 13.28
CA ARG A 75 -12.74 -4.03 13.93
C ARG A 75 -13.41 -3.00 13.02
N PHE A 76 -12.63 -2.25 12.25
CA PHE A 76 -13.13 -1.12 11.45
C PHE A 76 -13.08 -1.38 9.93
N GLY A 77 -12.56 -2.53 9.50
CA GLY A 77 -12.59 -3.00 8.11
C GLY A 77 -11.95 -2.00 7.13
N GLY A 78 -12.64 -1.77 6.01
CA GLY A 78 -12.21 -0.82 4.98
C GLY A 78 -12.06 0.64 5.44
N ARG A 79 -12.64 1.03 6.59
CA ARG A 79 -12.49 2.41 7.12
C ARG A 79 -11.06 2.67 7.60
N THR A 80 -10.40 1.71 8.25
CA THR A 80 -8.98 1.84 8.65
C THR A 80 -8.10 2.07 7.43
N LEU A 81 -8.33 1.30 6.36
CA LEU A 81 -7.60 1.43 5.11
C LEU A 81 -7.83 2.79 4.45
N LYS A 82 -9.08 3.30 4.42
CA LYS A 82 -9.38 4.66 3.93
C LYS A 82 -8.63 5.74 4.72
N THR A 83 -8.53 5.63 6.05
CA THR A 83 -7.82 6.60 6.90
C THR A 83 -6.31 6.58 6.68
N ILE A 84 -5.69 5.39 6.64
CA ILE A 84 -4.24 5.24 6.39
C ILE A 84 -3.91 5.72 4.98
N CYS A 85 -4.70 5.36 3.98
CA CYS A 85 -4.48 5.80 2.61
C CYS A 85 -4.73 7.31 2.47
N ARG A 86 -5.62 7.93 3.25
CA ARG A 86 -5.80 9.40 3.29
C ARG A 86 -4.50 10.12 3.71
N LEU A 87 -3.70 9.54 4.61
CA LEU A 87 -2.42 10.09 5.06
C LEU A 87 -1.27 9.87 4.06
N SER A 88 -1.37 8.87 3.18
CA SER A 88 -0.34 8.56 2.18
C SER A 88 -0.34 9.53 0.99
N LEU A 89 0.84 10.03 0.61
CA LEU A 89 1.08 10.98 -0.48
C LEU A 89 0.59 10.46 -1.86
N SER A 90 0.45 9.14 -2.02
CA SER A 90 -0.09 8.48 -3.23
C SER A 90 -1.22 7.49 -2.92
N ARG A 91 -2.31 8.04 -2.40
CA ARG A 91 -3.64 7.42 -2.21
C ARG A 91 -4.00 6.29 -3.20
N ASP A 92 -3.84 6.51 -4.51
CA ASP A 92 -4.40 5.61 -5.55
C ASP A 92 -3.54 4.37 -5.81
N SER A 93 -2.22 4.54 -5.84
CA SER A 93 -1.28 3.42 -6.01
C SER A 93 -1.12 2.61 -4.72
N CYS A 94 -1.26 3.26 -3.56
CA CYS A 94 -1.16 2.63 -2.25
C CYS A 94 -2.23 1.54 -2.07
N VAL A 95 -3.48 1.85 -2.44
CA VAL A 95 -4.61 0.93 -2.32
C VAL A 95 -4.51 -0.18 -3.37
N LYS A 96 -4.49 0.17 -4.67
CA LYS A 96 -4.60 -0.82 -5.76
C LYS A 96 -3.42 -1.79 -5.81
N LYS A 97 -2.18 -1.31 -5.64
CA LYS A 97 -0.99 -2.17 -5.73
C LYS A 97 -0.89 -3.09 -4.52
N THR A 98 -1.24 -2.60 -3.32
CA THR A 98 -1.17 -3.41 -2.11
C THR A 98 -2.30 -4.44 -2.05
N GLU A 99 -3.51 -4.05 -2.43
CA GLU A 99 -4.64 -4.98 -2.60
C GLU A 99 -4.29 -6.11 -3.57
N GLN A 100 -3.73 -5.80 -4.74
CA GLN A 100 -3.30 -6.81 -5.72
C GLN A 100 -2.15 -7.70 -5.21
N PHE A 101 -1.16 -7.14 -4.50
CA PHE A 101 -0.06 -7.92 -3.94
C PHE A 101 -0.54 -8.90 -2.86
N PHE A 102 -1.44 -8.44 -1.99
CA PHE A 102 -2.06 -9.31 -0.99
C PHE A 102 -3.09 -10.27 -1.60
N GLY A 103 -3.78 -9.89 -2.67
CA GLY A 103 -4.63 -10.79 -3.44
C GLY A 103 -3.86 -11.99 -3.99
N ARG A 104 -2.64 -11.74 -4.48
CA ARG A 104 -1.79 -12.76 -5.09
C ARG A 104 -1.03 -13.64 -4.09
N TRP A 105 -0.57 -13.08 -2.98
CA TRP A 105 0.31 -13.76 -2.02
C TRP A 105 -0.31 -13.96 -0.64
N GLY A 106 -1.44 -13.31 -0.36
CA GLY A 106 -2.16 -13.36 0.90
C GLY A 106 -1.34 -12.85 2.09
N VAL A 107 -1.58 -13.47 3.23
CA VAL A 107 -0.85 -13.23 4.49
C VAL A 107 0.66 -13.48 4.37
N ARG A 108 1.14 -14.24 3.37
CA ARG A 108 2.57 -14.50 3.15
C ARG A 108 3.36 -13.24 2.81
N VAL A 109 2.69 -12.20 2.30
CA VAL A 109 3.32 -10.88 2.04
C VAL A 109 3.94 -10.30 3.31
N LEU A 110 3.38 -10.58 4.49
CA LEU A 110 3.88 -10.04 5.76
C LEU A 110 5.34 -10.42 6.03
N ALA A 111 5.78 -11.59 5.55
CA ALA A 111 7.18 -12.03 5.69
C ALA A 111 8.18 -11.10 4.98
N ILE A 112 7.75 -10.42 3.90
CA ILE A 112 8.59 -9.50 3.12
C ILE A 112 8.17 -8.04 3.25
N ALA A 113 7.04 -7.77 3.90
CA ALA A 113 6.41 -6.45 3.89
C ALA A 113 7.27 -5.35 4.53
N ARG A 114 8.11 -5.70 5.51
CA ARG A 114 8.98 -4.75 6.21
C ARG A 114 10.20 -4.30 5.40
N PHE A 115 10.56 -5.03 4.34
CA PHE A 115 11.66 -4.65 3.43
C PHE A 115 11.22 -3.63 2.37
N VAL A 116 9.91 -3.48 2.15
CA VAL A 116 9.36 -2.55 1.18
C VAL A 116 8.73 -1.38 1.93
N PRO A 117 9.29 -0.15 1.83
CA PRO A 117 8.75 1.00 2.53
C PRO A 117 7.25 1.20 2.26
N GLY A 118 6.47 1.31 3.33
CA GLY A 118 5.02 1.53 3.29
C GLY A 118 4.16 0.29 3.00
N LEU A 119 4.74 -0.87 2.65
CA LEU A 119 3.97 -2.08 2.39
C LEU A 119 3.41 -2.68 3.69
N SER A 120 4.20 -2.75 4.76
CA SER A 120 3.77 -3.26 6.09
C SER A 120 2.62 -2.46 6.69
N LEU A 121 2.68 -1.12 6.59
CA LEU A 121 1.66 -0.21 7.12
C LEU A 121 0.26 -0.49 6.56
N VAL A 122 0.18 -1.05 5.35
CA VAL A 122 -1.08 -1.31 4.65
C VAL A 122 -1.45 -2.79 4.71
N SER A 123 -0.48 -3.70 4.57
CA SER A 123 -0.74 -5.15 4.55
C SER A 123 -1.21 -5.71 5.88
N VAL A 124 -0.72 -5.17 7.01
CA VAL A 124 -1.09 -5.57 8.37
C VAL A 124 -2.57 -5.28 8.68
N PRO A 125 -3.08 -4.04 8.57
CA PRO A 125 -4.50 -3.77 8.79
C PRO A 125 -5.38 -4.47 7.75
N MET A 126 -4.90 -4.67 6.52
CA MET A 126 -5.65 -5.39 5.49
C MET A 126 -5.79 -6.89 5.80
N ALA A 127 -4.78 -7.52 6.39
CA ALA A 127 -4.88 -8.89 6.88
C ALA A 127 -5.99 -9.03 7.94
N GLY A 128 -6.13 -8.03 8.82
CA GLY A 128 -7.23 -7.94 9.78
C GLY A 128 -8.59 -7.72 9.13
N ALA A 129 -8.68 -6.78 8.19
CA ALA A 129 -9.91 -6.42 7.49
C ALA A 129 -10.48 -7.57 6.64
N LEU A 130 -9.61 -8.40 6.04
CA LEU A 130 -9.99 -9.59 5.28
C LEU A 130 -10.26 -10.82 6.16
N GLY A 131 -10.23 -10.68 7.48
CA GLY A 131 -10.60 -11.77 8.41
C GLY A 131 -9.56 -12.89 8.52
N THR A 132 -8.29 -12.63 8.20
CA THR A 132 -7.22 -13.63 8.36
C THR A 132 -7.16 -14.11 9.81
N ASN A 133 -7.00 -15.41 10.07
CA ASN A 133 -6.86 -15.92 11.43
C ASN A 133 -5.63 -15.29 12.13
N TYR A 134 -5.81 -14.81 13.36
CA TYR A 134 -4.75 -14.16 14.14
C TYR A 134 -3.50 -15.04 14.29
N ARG A 135 -3.65 -16.36 14.44
CA ARG A 135 -2.51 -17.30 14.53
C ARG A 135 -1.66 -17.32 13.26
N THR A 136 -2.31 -17.27 12.10
CA THR A 136 -1.62 -17.23 10.81
C THR A 136 -0.96 -15.87 10.59
N PHE A 137 -1.67 -14.78 10.95
CA PHE A 137 -1.15 -13.42 10.91
C PHE A 137 0.14 -13.30 11.73
N ILE A 138 0.09 -13.63 13.02
CA ILE A 138 1.23 -13.44 13.93
C ILE A 138 2.43 -14.31 13.54
N GLY A 139 2.21 -15.50 12.98
CA GLY A 139 3.29 -16.36 12.49
C GLY A 139 4.07 -15.74 11.33
N TYR A 140 3.38 -15.25 10.30
CA TYR A 140 4.05 -14.60 9.16
C TYR A 140 4.59 -13.21 9.51
N ASP A 141 3.89 -12.48 10.39
CA ASP A 141 4.34 -11.19 10.86
C ASP A 141 5.61 -11.30 11.72
N ALA A 142 5.64 -12.21 12.70
CA ALA A 142 6.82 -12.44 13.52
C ALA A 142 8.01 -12.95 12.69
N LEU A 143 7.77 -13.82 11.72
CA LEU A 143 8.81 -14.27 10.78
C LEU A 143 9.40 -13.09 10.00
N GLY A 144 8.55 -12.21 9.45
CA GLY A 144 9.00 -11.02 8.76
C GLY A 144 9.77 -10.06 9.67
N ALA A 145 9.34 -9.90 10.93
CA ALA A 145 10.01 -9.06 11.92
C ALA A 145 11.40 -9.61 12.26
N LEU A 146 11.48 -10.92 12.44
CA LEU A 146 12.71 -11.63 12.76
C LEU A 146 13.72 -11.50 11.61
N LEU A 147 13.30 -11.78 10.38
CA LEU A 147 14.17 -11.66 9.21
C LEU A 147 14.65 -10.22 9.01
N TRP A 148 13.74 -9.24 9.12
CA TRP A 148 14.07 -7.84 8.97
C TRP A 148 15.06 -7.34 10.04
N ALA A 149 14.82 -7.68 11.30
CA ALA A 149 15.68 -7.29 12.40
C ALA A 149 17.05 -7.99 12.34
N ALA A 150 17.07 -9.29 12.00
CA ALA A 150 18.30 -10.05 11.80
C ALA A 150 19.14 -9.46 10.65
N VAL A 151 18.52 -9.09 9.53
CA VAL A 151 19.23 -8.44 8.41
C VAL A 151 19.82 -7.11 8.85
N GLY A 152 19.07 -6.27 9.57
CA GLY A 152 19.58 -5.00 10.09
C GLY A 152 20.80 -5.19 11.01
N LEU A 153 20.68 -6.10 11.97
CA LEU A 153 21.79 -6.42 12.89
C LEU A 153 23.00 -7.00 12.14
N LEU A 154 22.80 -7.95 11.22
CA LEU A 154 23.87 -8.57 10.43
C LEU A 154 24.60 -7.56 9.55
N ILE A 155 23.89 -6.64 8.91
CA ILE A 155 24.51 -5.53 8.16
C ILE A 155 25.40 -4.71 9.09
N GLY A 156 24.91 -4.39 10.29
CA GLY A 156 25.72 -3.74 11.32
C GLY A 156 26.98 -4.51 11.68
N LEU A 157 26.86 -5.82 11.93
CA LEU A 157 27.97 -6.69 12.29
C LEU A 157 29.05 -6.75 11.21
N LEU A 158 28.63 -6.95 9.95
CA LEU A 158 29.53 -7.16 8.80
C LEU A 158 30.20 -5.88 8.33
N PHE A 159 29.50 -4.74 8.42
CA PHE A 159 29.98 -3.45 7.91
C PHE A 159 30.40 -2.47 9.01
N ALA A 160 30.69 -2.97 10.21
CA ALA A 160 31.05 -2.15 11.37
C ALA A 160 32.21 -1.17 11.08
N ALA A 161 33.27 -1.65 10.41
CA ALA A 161 34.44 -0.83 10.06
C ALA A 161 34.11 0.27 9.04
N GLN A 162 33.27 -0.01 8.06
CA GLN A 162 32.82 0.97 7.07
C GLN A 162 31.87 1.99 7.69
N ILE A 163 31.05 1.57 8.67
CA ILE A 163 30.18 2.46 9.43
C ILE A 163 31.01 3.44 10.27
N ASP A 164 32.07 2.98 10.94
CA ASP A 164 32.98 3.84 11.70
C ASP A 164 33.73 4.84 10.80
N TRP A 165 34.20 4.37 9.64
CA TRP A 165 34.78 5.22 8.61
C TRP A 165 33.77 6.24 8.06
N LEU A 166 32.51 5.84 7.92
CA LEU A 166 31.43 6.73 7.49
C LEU A 166 31.11 7.77 8.57
N PHE A 167 31.09 7.44 9.85
CA PHE A 167 30.86 8.43 10.93
C PHE A 167 32.00 9.43 11.04
N SER A 168 33.25 8.97 10.94
CA SER A 168 34.43 9.84 10.93
C SER A 168 34.46 10.73 9.68
N SER A 169 34.11 10.21 8.51
CA SER A 169 34.04 10.98 7.25
C SER A 169 32.79 11.87 7.13
N ALA A 170 31.65 11.45 7.68
CA ALA A 170 30.39 12.21 7.70
C ALA A 170 30.48 13.45 8.59
N SER A 171 31.36 13.46 9.60
CA SER A 171 31.68 14.68 10.33
C SER A 171 32.28 15.78 9.43
N GLN A 172 32.90 15.41 8.29
CA GLN A 172 33.51 16.34 7.33
C GLN A 172 32.66 16.60 6.08
N PHE A 173 31.91 15.60 5.58
CA PHE A 173 31.12 15.72 4.33
C PHE A 173 29.61 15.50 4.51
N GLY A 174 29.15 15.24 5.73
CA GLY A 174 27.76 14.85 6.02
C GLY A 174 26.74 15.91 5.61
N GLN A 175 27.06 17.20 5.76
CA GLN A 175 26.17 18.28 5.31
C GLN A 175 26.00 18.28 3.79
N VAL A 176 27.08 18.06 3.02
CA VAL A 176 27.02 18.07 1.55
C VAL A 176 26.26 16.85 1.03
N ALA A 177 26.50 15.67 1.60
CA ALA A 177 25.78 14.45 1.25
C ALA A 177 24.28 14.53 1.60
N LEU A 178 23.95 15.08 2.77
CA LEU A 178 22.56 15.29 3.20
C LEU A 178 21.82 16.26 2.28
N VAL A 179 22.47 17.37 1.90
CA VAL A 179 21.91 18.35 0.96
C VAL A 179 21.70 17.73 -0.43
N LEU A 180 22.65 16.92 -0.93
CA LEU A 180 22.51 16.24 -2.22
C LEU A 180 21.37 15.21 -2.23
N ILE A 181 21.26 14.38 -1.19
CA ILE A 181 20.16 13.41 -1.04
C ILE A 181 18.82 14.13 -0.91
N GLY A 182 18.77 15.20 -0.11
CA GLY A 182 17.60 16.06 0.02
C GLY A 182 17.18 16.69 -1.31
N ALA A 183 18.13 17.23 -2.06
CA ALA A 183 17.89 17.82 -3.38
C ALA A 183 17.40 16.79 -4.40
N LEU A 184 18.01 15.60 -4.45
CA LEU A 184 17.57 14.50 -5.30
C LEU A 184 16.16 14.00 -4.94
N LEU A 185 15.84 13.88 -3.65
CA LEU A 185 14.51 13.54 -3.17
C LEU A 185 13.48 14.60 -3.56
N VAL A 186 13.77 15.88 -3.34
CA VAL A 186 12.89 16.99 -3.72
C VAL A 186 12.69 17.03 -5.23
N LEU A 187 13.74 16.82 -6.02
CA LEU A 187 13.66 16.76 -7.48
C LEU A 187 12.80 15.57 -7.93
N TYR A 188 13.03 14.37 -7.39
CA TYR A 188 12.24 13.18 -7.67
C TYR A 188 10.76 13.38 -7.29
N MET A 189 10.50 13.91 -6.10
CA MET A 189 9.14 14.23 -5.64
C MET A 189 8.48 15.26 -6.55
N SER A 190 9.18 16.32 -6.95
CA SER A 190 8.67 17.37 -7.84
C SER A 190 8.38 16.84 -9.25
N MET A 191 9.28 16.04 -9.82
CA MET A 191 9.06 15.38 -11.11
C MET A 191 7.85 14.45 -11.05
N ARG A 192 7.76 13.62 -10.01
CA ARG A 192 6.65 12.69 -9.82
C ARG A 192 5.33 13.43 -9.60
N TRP A 193 5.36 14.53 -8.86
CA TRP A 193 4.20 15.40 -8.64
C TRP A 193 3.73 16.06 -9.94
N ASN A 194 4.66 16.58 -10.75
CA ASN A 194 4.35 17.20 -12.04
C ASN A 194 3.79 16.19 -13.04
N ARG A 195 4.40 15.01 -13.16
CA ARG A 195 3.87 13.91 -13.99
C ARG A 195 2.47 13.49 -13.53
N ARG A 196 2.25 13.40 -12.22
CA ARG A 196 0.92 13.08 -11.67
C ARG A 196 -0.10 14.18 -11.97
N ARG A 197 0.25 15.45 -11.82
CA ARG A 197 -0.62 16.59 -12.18
C ARG A 197 -0.96 16.61 -13.66
N ALA A 198 0.02 16.34 -14.53
CA ALA A 198 -0.21 16.27 -15.97
C ALA A 198 -1.20 15.14 -16.33
N LEU A 199 -1.00 13.95 -15.76
CA LEU A 199 -1.91 12.81 -15.93
C LEU A 199 -3.32 13.13 -15.41
N LEU A 200 -3.44 13.69 -14.21
CA LEU A 200 -4.74 14.06 -13.63
C LEU A 200 -5.47 15.13 -14.43
N ARG A 201 -4.75 16.11 -15.00
CA ARG A 201 -5.35 17.14 -15.88
C ARG A 201 -5.88 16.54 -17.18
N GLN A 202 -5.14 15.60 -17.79
CA GLN A 202 -5.60 14.89 -18.99
C GLN A 202 -6.83 14.01 -18.71
N LEU A 203 -6.95 13.51 -17.49
CA LEU A 203 -8.03 12.62 -17.05
C LEU A 203 -9.26 13.36 -16.47
N ALA A 204 -9.17 14.67 -16.27
CA ALA A 204 -10.23 15.47 -15.64
C ALA A 204 -11.41 15.80 -16.57
N SER A 205 -11.23 15.73 -17.90
CA SER A 205 -12.22 16.21 -18.87
C SER A 205 -13.34 15.22 -19.19
N ALA A 206 -13.26 13.97 -18.76
CA ALA A 206 -14.23 12.91 -19.08
C ALA A 206 -14.89 12.37 -17.81
N ARG A 207 -15.72 13.19 -17.15
CA ARG A 207 -16.44 12.82 -15.92
C ARG A 207 -17.94 13.06 -16.06
N ILE A 208 -18.72 12.18 -15.44
CA ILE A 208 -20.18 12.28 -15.34
C ILE A 208 -20.57 12.38 -13.86
N ASP A 209 -21.54 13.24 -13.55
CA ASP A 209 -22.09 13.38 -12.19
C ASP A 209 -23.11 12.27 -11.89
N VAL A 210 -23.28 11.94 -10.61
CA VAL A 210 -24.19 10.86 -10.14
C VAL A 210 -25.62 11.07 -10.63
N ASP A 211 -26.12 12.30 -10.56
CA ASP A 211 -27.49 12.64 -10.98
C ASP A 211 -27.68 12.56 -12.51
N GLU A 212 -26.61 12.74 -13.28
CA GLU A 212 -26.67 12.57 -14.73
C GLU A 212 -26.68 11.09 -15.12
N LEU A 213 -25.84 10.26 -14.48
CA LEU A 213 -25.90 8.81 -14.66
C LEU A 213 -27.29 8.27 -14.31
N ASP A 214 -27.84 8.69 -13.18
CA ASP A 214 -29.17 8.26 -12.72
C ASP A 214 -30.27 8.63 -13.71
N ARG A 215 -30.23 9.85 -14.27
CA ARG A 215 -31.14 10.25 -15.35
C ARG A 215 -31.00 9.38 -16.60
N LEU A 216 -29.77 9.03 -17.01
CA LEU A 216 -29.55 8.16 -18.17
C LEU A 216 -30.09 6.75 -17.96
N LEU A 217 -30.02 6.23 -16.73
CA LEU A 217 -30.56 4.91 -16.39
C LEU A 217 -32.10 4.86 -16.44
N HIS A 218 -32.78 5.99 -16.23
CA HIS A 218 -34.24 6.08 -16.21
C HIS A 218 -34.86 6.67 -17.49
N ALA A 219 -34.04 7.16 -18.43
CA ALA A 219 -34.54 7.88 -19.62
C ALA A 219 -35.00 6.95 -20.76
N ASP A 220 -34.07 6.22 -21.39
CA ASP A 220 -34.34 5.41 -22.58
C ASP A 220 -33.71 4.00 -22.45
N PRO A 221 -34.53 2.93 -22.36
CA PRO A 221 -34.04 1.56 -22.30
C PRO A 221 -33.17 1.13 -23.49
N ALA A 222 -33.32 1.78 -24.66
CA ALA A 222 -32.57 1.44 -25.87
C ALA A 222 -31.15 2.04 -25.90
N ARG A 223 -30.81 2.96 -24.99
CA ARG A 223 -29.51 3.67 -24.95
C ARG A 223 -28.84 3.65 -23.58
N LEU A 224 -29.08 2.60 -22.82
CA LEU A 224 -28.53 2.49 -21.46
C LEU A 224 -26.99 2.53 -21.47
N PRO A 225 -26.38 3.33 -20.57
CA PRO A 225 -24.95 3.30 -20.38
C PRO A 225 -24.52 1.95 -19.79
N VAL A 226 -23.38 1.44 -20.24
CA VAL A 226 -22.77 0.25 -19.63
C VAL A 226 -21.94 0.72 -18.44
N ILE A 227 -22.35 0.30 -17.24
CA ILE A 227 -21.64 0.65 -16.01
C ILE A 227 -20.53 -0.37 -15.77
N ILE A 228 -19.31 0.11 -15.54
CA ILE A 228 -18.14 -0.72 -15.28
C ILE A 228 -17.59 -0.46 -13.87
N ASP A 229 -17.51 -1.52 -13.07
CA ASP A 229 -16.80 -1.55 -11.79
C ASP A 229 -15.34 -1.97 -11.99
N VAL A 230 -14.40 -1.05 -11.77
CA VAL A 230 -12.95 -1.29 -11.86
C VAL A 230 -12.25 -1.42 -10.49
N ARG A 231 -13.02 -1.65 -9.43
CA ARG A 231 -12.45 -1.95 -8.10
C ARG A 231 -11.66 -3.26 -8.15
N THR A 232 -10.73 -3.45 -7.23
CA THR A 232 -10.03 -4.74 -7.11
C THR A 232 -10.96 -5.80 -6.52
N VAL A 233 -10.66 -7.08 -6.73
CA VAL A 233 -11.44 -8.19 -6.14
C VAL A 233 -11.41 -8.10 -4.62
N GLU A 234 -10.27 -7.75 -4.05
CA GLU A 234 -10.06 -7.58 -2.61
C GLU A 234 -10.92 -6.43 -2.06
N HIS A 235 -10.99 -5.31 -2.78
CA HIS A 235 -11.83 -4.19 -2.38
C HIS A 235 -13.32 -4.55 -2.43
N ARG A 236 -13.76 -5.33 -3.42
CA ARG A 236 -15.15 -5.82 -3.49
C ARG A 236 -15.48 -6.82 -2.37
N ARG A 237 -14.49 -7.52 -1.81
CA ARG A 237 -14.70 -8.32 -0.59
C ARG A 237 -14.89 -7.45 0.66
N LEU A 238 -14.22 -6.29 0.71
CA LEU A 238 -14.34 -5.34 1.81
C LEU A 238 -15.62 -4.50 1.73
N ASP A 239 -16.05 -4.12 0.53
CA ASP A 239 -17.29 -3.40 0.23
C ASP A 239 -18.09 -4.16 -0.85
N PRO A 240 -18.90 -5.16 -0.46
CA PRO A 240 -19.57 -6.11 -1.37
C PRO A 240 -20.82 -5.54 -2.03
N PHE A 241 -20.89 -4.22 -2.20
CA PHE A 241 -21.98 -3.53 -2.87
C PHE A 241 -21.50 -2.92 -4.19
N SER A 242 -22.36 -2.89 -5.19
CA SER A 242 -22.10 -2.28 -6.51
C SER A 242 -23.28 -1.43 -6.96
N ILE A 243 -23.02 -0.52 -7.90
CA ILE A 243 -24.10 0.19 -8.61
C ILE A 243 -24.94 -0.86 -9.37
N PRO A 244 -26.29 -0.76 -9.36
CA PRO A 244 -27.16 -1.71 -10.06
C PRO A 244 -26.76 -1.92 -11.53
N GLY A 245 -26.72 -3.18 -11.97
CA GLY A 245 -26.35 -3.53 -13.35
C GLY A 245 -24.88 -3.31 -13.73
N ALA A 246 -24.01 -2.96 -12.77
CA ALA A 246 -22.58 -2.78 -13.04
C ALA A 246 -21.88 -4.11 -13.40
N LEU A 247 -21.09 -4.07 -14.47
CA LEU A 247 -20.23 -5.17 -14.89
C LEU A 247 -18.85 -5.02 -14.26
N PHE A 248 -18.33 -6.09 -13.68
CA PHE A 248 -16.95 -6.12 -13.21
C PHE A 248 -15.99 -6.34 -14.38
N PHE A 249 -15.12 -5.37 -14.64
CA PHE A 249 -14.03 -5.52 -15.60
C PHE A 249 -12.72 -5.07 -14.97
N ASP A 250 -11.74 -5.98 -14.96
CA ASP A 250 -10.37 -5.60 -14.63
C ASP A 250 -9.61 -5.12 -15.87
N GLU A 251 -8.42 -4.59 -15.64
CA GLU A 251 -7.54 -4.03 -16.67
C GLU A 251 -7.17 -4.97 -17.83
N ARG A 252 -7.41 -6.29 -17.71
CA ARG A 252 -6.96 -7.33 -18.65
C ARG A 252 -8.01 -7.67 -19.72
N HIS A 253 -9.25 -7.19 -19.59
CA HIS A 253 -10.39 -7.61 -20.42
C HIS A 253 -10.90 -6.53 -21.39
N VAL A 254 -10.15 -5.44 -21.61
CA VAL A 254 -10.57 -4.34 -22.52
C VAL A 254 -10.82 -4.81 -23.95
N ARG A 255 -10.08 -5.81 -24.42
CA ARG A 255 -10.26 -6.40 -25.76
C ARG A 255 -11.62 -7.08 -25.91
N GLU A 256 -12.14 -7.73 -24.86
CA GLU A 256 -13.44 -8.40 -24.90
C GLU A 256 -14.59 -7.40 -25.02
N LEU A 257 -14.45 -6.20 -24.44
CA LEU A 257 -15.44 -5.13 -24.57
C LEU A 257 -15.60 -4.68 -26.03
N SER A 258 -14.50 -4.57 -26.78
CA SER A 258 -14.54 -4.20 -28.22
C SER A 258 -15.23 -5.22 -29.11
N GLN A 259 -15.33 -6.48 -28.67
CA GLN A 259 -16.04 -7.54 -29.39
C GLN A 259 -17.53 -7.57 -29.03
N ARG A 260 -17.89 -7.09 -27.84
CA ARG A 260 -19.25 -7.18 -27.29
C ARG A 260 -20.10 -5.93 -27.53
N TYR A 261 -19.47 -4.76 -27.66
CA TYR A 261 -20.17 -3.47 -27.74
C TYR A 261 -19.70 -2.63 -28.93
N PRO A 262 -20.59 -1.83 -29.55
CA PRO A 262 -20.20 -0.88 -30.59
C PRO A 262 -19.30 0.23 -30.03
N LEU A 263 -18.45 0.83 -30.87
CA LEU A 263 -17.53 1.91 -30.47
C LEU A 263 -18.23 3.20 -30.00
N SER A 264 -19.50 3.36 -30.33
CA SER A 264 -20.39 4.44 -29.87
C SER A 264 -21.08 4.15 -28.54
N GLN A 265 -20.88 2.96 -27.95
CA GLN A 265 -21.47 2.61 -26.66
C GLN A 265 -20.96 3.56 -25.58
N LYS A 266 -21.89 4.14 -24.81
CA LYS A 266 -21.57 4.92 -23.61
C LYS A 266 -21.16 4.00 -22.48
N PHE A 267 -19.96 4.22 -21.93
CA PHE A 267 -19.42 3.55 -20.76
C PHE A 267 -19.31 4.52 -19.59
N VAL A 268 -19.78 4.08 -18.42
CA VAL A 268 -19.64 4.84 -17.17
C VAL A 268 -18.86 4.00 -16.17
N ILE A 269 -17.67 4.45 -15.82
CA ILE A 269 -16.70 3.65 -15.07
C ILE A 269 -16.58 4.24 -13.67
N TYR A 270 -16.61 3.40 -12.65
CA TYR A 270 -16.41 3.84 -11.27
C TYR A 270 -15.36 3.00 -10.54
N CYS A 271 -14.71 3.64 -9.57
CA CYS A 271 -13.84 2.99 -8.59
C CYS A 271 -14.22 3.50 -7.18
N SER A 272 -13.57 2.95 -6.15
CA SER A 272 -13.60 3.50 -4.77
C SER A 272 -12.27 4.18 -4.42
N CYS A 273 -11.53 4.61 -5.45
CA CYS A 273 -10.19 5.16 -5.35
C CYS A 273 -10.23 6.71 -5.31
N PRO A 274 -9.32 7.38 -4.57
CA PRO A 274 -9.33 8.83 -4.52
C PRO A 274 -9.15 9.47 -5.90
N ASN A 275 -9.86 10.59 -6.14
CA ASN A 275 -9.87 11.30 -7.43
C ASN A 275 -10.18 10.42 -8.67
N GLU A 276 -10.86 9.29 -8.47
CA GLU A 276 -11.34 8.43 -9.56
C GLU A 276 -10.23 7.93 -10.50
N VAL A 277 -8.98 7.86 -10.05
CA VAL A 277 -7.82 7.62 -10.94
C VAL A 277 -7.90 6.30 -11.71
N SER A 278 -8.32 5.22 -11.04
CA SER A 278 -8.50 3.92 -11.70
C SER A 278 -9.60 3.96 -12.77
N ALA A 279 -10.70 4.66 -12.50
CA ALA A 279 -11.79 4.80 -13.46
C ALA A 279 -11.36 5.64 -14.67
N ALA A 280 -10.65 6.74 -14.44
CA ALA A 280 -10.17 7.59 -15.51
C ALA A 280 -9.07 6.92 -16.35
N LEU A 281 -8.19 6.12 -15.73
CA LEU A 281 -7.22 5.31 -16.48
C LEU A 281 -7.90 4.27 -17.38
N MET A 282 -8.98 3.65 -16.90
CA MET A 282 -9.79 2.74 -17.72
C MET A 282 -10.48 3.49 -18.86
N ALA A 283 -11.07 4.66 -18.59
CA ALA A 283 -11.70 5.48 -19.63
C ALA A 283 -10.70 5.85 -20.73
N LYS A 284 -9.49 6.25 -20.36
CA LYS A 284 -8.40 6.51 -21.31
C LYS A 284 -8.05 5.26 -22.12
N ARG A 285 -7.96 4.09 -21.51
CA ARG A 285 -7.69 2.85 -22.25
C ARG A 285 -8.80 2.51 -23.24
N LEU A 286 -10.07 2.68 -22.86
CA LEU A 286 -11.17 2.48 -23.80
C LEU A 286 -11.07 3.45 -24.98
N ALA A 287 -10.72 4.72 -24.73
CA ALA A 287 -10.46 5.70 -25.78
C ALA A 287 -9.28 5.31 -26.69
N ASP A 288 -8.18 4.81 -26.11
CA ASP A 288 -7.02 4.30 -26.87
C ASP A 288 -7.38 3.08 -27.75
N PHE A 289 -8.43 2.33 -27.39
CA PHE A 289 -9.01 1.22 -28.17
C PHE A 289 -10.10 1.66 -29.17
N GLY A 290 -10.43 2.97 -29.24
CA GLY A 290 -11.35 3.54 -30.21
C GLY A 290 -12.78 3.79 -29.71
N PHE A 291 -13.08 3.55 -28.43
CA PHE A 291 -14.37 3.95 -27.86
C PHE A 291 -14.46 5.46 -27.72
N THR A 292 -15.61 6.03 -28.06
CA THR A 292 -15.78 7.49 -28.16
C THR A 292 -16.45 8.12 -26.94
N ASP A 293 -17.14 7.32 -26.12
CA ASP A 293 -17.98 7.81 -25.03
C ASP A 293 -17.73 7.01 -23.74
N ALA A 294 -16.56 7.22 -23.13
CA ALA A 294 -16.16 6.59 -21.87
C ALA A 294 -15.89 7.65 -20.79
N LEU A 295 -16.68 7.63 -19.72
CA LEU A 295 -16.67 8.64 -18.67
C LEU A 295 -16.42 8.01 -17.29
N ALA A 296 -15.66 8.70 -16.44
CA ALA A 296 -15.49 8.32 -15.05
C ALA A 296 -16.61 8.91 -14.18
N LEU A 297 -17.27 8.10 -13.35
CA LEU A 297 -18.27 8.54 -12.38
C LEU A 297 -17.62 9.34 -11.26
N ARG A 298 -18.02 10.60 -11.11
CA ARG A 298 -17.48 11.51 -10.10
C ARG A 298 -17.80 11.03 -8.68
N GLY A 299 -16.79 10.93 -7.82
CA GLY A 299 -16.92 10.41 -6.46
C GLY A 299 -17.15 8.89 -6.37
N GLY A 300 -17.27 8.19 -7.49
CA GLY A 300 -17.36 6.74 -7.56
C GLY A 300 -18.56 6.15 -6.81
N LEU A 301 -18.36 4.95 -6.24
CA LEU A 301 -19.42 4.23 -5.51
C LEU A 301 -19.86 4.96 -4.24
N ASP A 302 -18.93 5.63 -3.55
CA ASP A 302 -19.24 6.36 -2.32
C ASP A 302 -20.22 7.51 -2.61
N ALA A 303 -19.96 8.31 -3.65
CA ALA A 303 -20.89 9.38 -4.03
C ALA A 303 -22.26 8.87 -4.49
N TRP A 304 -22.30 7.74 -5.22
CA TRP A 304 -23.57 7.09 -5.56
C TRP A 304 -24.37 6.75 -4.30
N ARG A 305 -23.73 6.12 -3.31
CA ARG A 305 -24.34 5.73 -2.04
C ARG A 305 -24.73 6.92 -1.17
N ASP A 306 -23.90 7.97 -1.11
CA ASP A 306 -24.14 9.16 -0.29
C ASP A 306 -25.38 9.94 -0.73
N THR A 307 -25.78 9.82 -2.00
CA THR A 307 -27.04 10.38 -2.51
C THR A 307 -28.29 9.56 -2.15
N GLY A 308 -28.16 8.48 -1.37
CA GLY A 308 -29.27 7.64 -0.93
C GLY A 308 -29.78 6.65 -1.99
N ARG A 309 -29.06 6.48 -3.11
CA ARG A 309 -29.43 5.58 -4.20
C ARG A 309 -29.18 4.12 -3.85
N GLN A 310 -29.98 3.23 -4.42
CA GLN A 310 -29.87 1.79 -4.18
C GLN A 310 -28.54 1.24 -4.69
N VAL A 311 -28.02 0.24 -3.96
CA VAL A 311 -26.86 -0.55 -4.34
C VAL A 311 -27.24 -2.03 -4.29
N GLU A 312 -26.65 -2.81 -5.17
CA GLU A 312 -26.88 -4.26 -5.26
C GLU A 312 -25.71 -5.03 -4.63
N GLY A 313 -25.96 -6.28 -4.22
CA GLY A 313 -24.90 -7.20 -3.83
C GLY A 313 -23.98 -7.45 -5.03
N ALA A 314 -22.70 -7.12 -4.87
CA ALA A 314 -21.72 -7.26 -5.92
C ALA A 314 -21.55 -8.74 -6.28
N THR A 315 -21.73 -9.10 -7.55
CA THR A 315 -21.59 -10.49 -8.01
C THR A 315 -20.24 -11.05 -7.59
N PRO A 316 -20.18 -12.19 -6.87
CA PRO A 316 -18.91 -12.79 -6.47
C PRO A 316 -18.07 -13.04 -7.71
N VAL A 317 -16.90 -12.41 -7.79
CA VAL A 317 -15.91 -12.70 -8.83
C VAL A 317 -14.84 -13.55 -8.19
N GLU A 318 -14.76 -14.80 -8.64
CA GLU A 318 -13.71 -15.71 -8.24
C GLU A 318 -12.36 -15.14 -8.74
N PRO A 319 -11.31 -15.09 -7.89
CA PRO A 319 -10.02 -14.58 -8.31
C PRO A 319 -9.52 -15.42 -9.49
N ALA A 320 -9.17 -14.75 -10.60
CA ALA A 320 -8.63 -15.43 -11.78
C ALA A 320 -7.46 -16.35 -11.37
N PRO A 321 -7.42 -17.61 -11.83
CA PRO A 321 -6.35 -18.53 -11.48
C PRO A 321 -4.99 -17.92 -11.82
N VAL A 322 -4.06 -18.05 -10.89
CA VAL A 322 -2.71 -17.49 -10.98
C VAL A 322 -2.01 -18.12 -12.19
N THR A 323 -2.01 -17.43 -13.34
CA THR A 323 -1.08 -17.77 -14.41
C THR A 323 0.28 -17.20 -14.01
N PRO A 324 1.29 -18.05 -13.70
CA PRO A 324 2.63 -17.54 -13.43
C PRO A 324 3.10 -16.72 -14.64
N ALA A 325 3.76 -15.60 -14.37
CA ALA A 325 4.38 -14.80 -15.42
C ALA A 325 5.27 -15.73 -16.27
N PRO A 326 5.24 -15.60 -17.60
CA PRO A 326 6.12 -16.40 -18.44
C PRO A 326 7.55 -16.20 -17.94
N LYS A 327 8.22 -17.31 -17.59
CA LYS A 327 9.65 -17.30 -17.31
C LYS A 327 10.30 -16.63 -18.52
N ALA A 328 10.99 -15.52 -18.30
CA ALA A 328 11.88 -14.98 -19.32
C ALA A 328 12.86 -16.10 -19.68
N ALA A 329 12.78 -16.54 -20.93
CA ALA A 329 13.71 -17.51 -21.52
C ALA A 329 15.05 -16.81 -21.78
#